data_AF-A0A832HR98-F1
#
_entry.id   AF-A0A832HR98-F1
#
_cell.length_a   1.000
_cell.length_b   1.000
_cell.length_c   1.000
_cell.angle_alpha   90.00
_cell.angle_beta   90.00
_cell.angle_gamma   90.00
#
_symmetry.space_group_name_H-M   'P 1'
#
loop_
_entity.id
_entity.type
_entity.pdbx_description
1 polymer ?
#
loop_
_entity_poly.entity_id
_entity_poly.type
_entity_poly.pdbx_seq_one_letter_code
_entity_poly.pdbx_strand_id
1 'polypeptide(L)'
;MNQLKNRYRLFRRGWGVYYAFNNETGNSESLKTRDKAEATRLLHAMNEAAYMTPLNLQIARAYLSADDPQITMRTWRYIVDEIIKLKTGPTQHRWRAAAKDDADGKLRFRTSGSNVRPFHAM
;
A
#
# COMPACT_ATOMS: atom_id res chain seq x y z
N MET A 1 28.28 13.17 -8.92
CA MET A 1 27.07 12.44 -9.40
C MET A 1 26.80 11.32 -8.41
N ASN A 2 25.73 11.41 -7.60
CA ASN A 2 25.34 10.30 -6.73
C ASN A 2 24.79 9.17 -7.62
N GLN A 3 25.47 8.02 -7.62
CA GLN A 3 24.92 6.83 -8.27
C GLN A 3 23.67 6.40 -7.50
N LEU A 4 22.52 6.34 -8.19
CA LEU A 4 21.30 5.74 -7.66
C LEU A 4 21.59 4.27 -7.38
N LYS A 5 21.73 3.92 -6.10
CA LYS A 5 21.98 2.54 -5.67
C LYS A 5 20.67 1.78 -5.75
N ASN A 6 20.62 0.74 -6.60
CA ASN A 6 19.43 -0.11 -6.74
C ASN A 6 19.04 -0.73 -5.39
N ARG A 7 17.75 -0.60 -5.04
CA ARG A 7 17.20 -1.17 -3.80
C ARG A 7 17.27 -2.70 -3.83
N TYR A 8 17.04 -3.28 -4.99
CA TYR A 8 17.05 -4.73 -5.21
C TYR A 8 18.23 -5.16 -6.07
N ARG A 9 18.87 -6.27 -5.68
CA ARG A 9 19.87 -6.99 -6.49
C ARG A 9 19.39 -8.40 -6.81
N LEU A 10 19.76 -8.90 -7.98
CA LEU A 10 19.38 -10.23 -8.46
C LEU A 10 20.33 -11.31 -7.94
N PHE A 11 19.79 -12.46 -7.54
CA PHE A 11 20.57 -13.68 -7.33
C PHE A 11 19.75 -14.92 -7.68
N ARG A 12 20.44 -16.06 -7.83
CA ARG A 12 19.83 -17.36 -8.16
C ARG A 12 20.11 -18.34 -7.03
N ARG A 13 19.11 -19.13 -6.63
CA ARG A 13 19.28 -20.21 -5.65
C ARG A 13 19.60 -21.55 -6.31
N GLY A 14 20.04 -22.54 -5.53
CA GLY A 14 20.49 -23.85 -6.03
C GLY A 14 19.45 -24.62 -6.87
N TRP A 15 18.17 -24.45 -6.59
CA TRP A 15 17.06 -25.03 -7.38
C TRP A 15 16.70 -24.23 -8.64
N GLY A 16 17.50 -23.23 -8.99
CA GLY A 16 17.48 -22.56 -10.28
C GLY A 16 16.55 -21.35 -10.40
N VAL A 17 15.74 -21.04 -9.39
CA VAL A 17 14.82 -19.89 -9.38
C VAL A 17 15.56 -18.61 -8.98
N TYR A 18 15.22 -17.51 -9.64
CA TYR A 18 15.74 -16.17 -9.36
C TYR A 18 15.01 -15.47 -8.23
N TYR A 19 15.73 -14.63 -7.49
CA TYR A 19 15.26 -13.87 -6.35
C TYR A 19 15.74 -12.42 -6.41
N ALA A 20 14.92 -11.51 -5.93
CA ALA A 20 15.28 -10.13 -5.66
C ALA A 20 15.66 -9.99 -4.18
N PHE A 21 16.92 -9.64 -3.91
CA PHE A 21 17.40 -9.34 -2.56
C PHE A 21 17.27 -7.83 -2.31
N ASN A 22 16.53 -7.47 -1.26
CA ASN A 22 16.39 -6.09 -0.82
C ASN A 22 17.59 -5.67 0.03
N ASN A 23 18.38 -4.72 -0.46
CA ASN A 23 19.60 -4.24 0.18
C ASN A 23 19.34 -3.44 1.48
N GLU A 24 18.13 -2.94 1.70
CA GLU A 24 17.78 -2.16 2.89
C GLU A 24 17.26 -3.05 4.01
N THR A 25 16.44 -4.05 3.69
CA THR A 25 15.78 -4.90 4.69
C THR A 25 16.48 -6.24 4.90
N GLY A 26 17.35 -6.65 3.97
CA GLY A 26 17.99 -7.97 3.98
C GLY A 26 17.07 -9.12 3.53
N ASN A 27 15.81 -8.83 3.21
CA ASN A 27 14.83 -9.82 2.79
C ASN A 27 15.01 -10.21 1.32
N SER A 28 14.60 -11.43 0.97
CA SER A 28 14.61 -11.94 -0.39
C SER A 28 13.22 -12.34 -0.85
N GLU A 29 12.83 -11.90 -2.04
CA GLU A 29 11.57 -12.27 -2.67
C GLU A 29 11.83 -13.13 -3.91
N SER A 30 11.03 -14.18 -4.11
CA SER A 30 11.15 -15.03 -5.29
C SER A 30 10.55 -14.34 -6.51
N LEU A 31 11.30 -14.29 -7.62
CA LEU A 31 10.80 -13.82 -8.91
C LEU A 31 10.03 -14.89 -9.67
N LYS A 32 9.88 -16.09 -9.10
CA LYS A 32 9.10 -17.23 -9.63
C LYS A 32 9.48 -17.66 -11.06
N THR A 33 10.65 -17.26 -11.53
CA THR A 33 11.17 -17.64 -12.85
C THR A 33 12.57 -18.25 -12.75
N ARG A 34 12.87 -19.14 -13.70
CA ARG A 34 14.21 -19.69 -13.95
C ARG A 34 14.90 -19.03 -15.15
N ASP A 35 14.19 -18.20 -15.91
CA ASP A 35 14.74 -17.42 -17.02
C ASP A 35 15.42 -16.16 -16.47
N LYS A 36 16.69 -15.97 -16.84
CA LYS A 36 17.47 -14.79 -16.45
C LYS A 36 16.92 -13.52 -17.08
N ALA A 37 16.47 -13.58 -18.34
CA ALA A 37 16.00 -12.39 -19.05
C ALA A 37 14.70 -11.86 -18.43
N GLU A 38 13.73 -12.75 -18.16
CA GLU A 38 12.53 -12.43 -17.40
C GLU A 38 12.86 -11.91 -15.99
N ALA A 39 13.74 -12.59 -15.26
CA ALA A 39 14.14 -12.19 -13.91
C ALA A 39 14.76 -10.78 -13.87
N THR A 40 15.61 -10.45 -14.86
CA THR A 40 16.21 -9.13 -14.98
C THR A 40 15.14 -8.07 -15.24
N ARG A 41 14.17 -8.31 -16.13
CA ARG A 41 13.06 -7.38 -16.37
C ARG A 41 12.24 -7.12 -15.10
N LEU A 42 11.90 -8.18 -14.36
CA LEU A 42 11.18 -8.05 -13.08
C LEU A 42 11.96 -7.23 -12.06
N LEU A 43 13.27 -7.47 -11.94
CA LEU A 43 14.13 -6.71 -11.03
C LEU A 43 14.18 -5.21 -11.40
N HIS A 44 14.24 -4.88 -12.69
CA HIS A 44 14.21 -3.50 -13.16
C HIS A 44 12.91 -2.81 -12.78
N ALA A 45 11.76 -3.45 -13.05
CA ALA A 45 10.46 -2.93 -12.64
C ALA A 45 10.35 -2.72 -11.12
N MET A 46 10.87 -3.64 -10.30
CA MET A 46 10.89 -3.48 -8.84
C MET A 46 11.75 -2.30 -8.39
N ASN A 47 12.90 -2.07 -9.03
CA ASN A 47 13.77 -0.93 -8.71
C ASN A 47 13.13 0.39 -9.15
N GLU A 48 12.57 0.46 -10.36
CA GLU A 48 11.83 1.63 -10.84
C GLU A 48 10.66 1.97 -9.91
N ALA A 49 9.87 0.97 -9.51
CA ALA A 49 8.77 1.16 -8.58
C ALA A 49 9.25 1.66 -7.20
N ALA A 50 10.41 1.19 -6.72
CA ALA A 50 10.99 1.67 -5.48
C ALA A 50 11.45 3.13 -5.57
N TYR A 51 12.03 3.54 -6.70
CA TYR A 51 12.42 4.92 -6.95
C TYR A 51 11.22 5.86 -7.10
N MET A 52 10.15 5.37 -7.73
CA MET A 52 8.94 6.13 -8.02
C MET A 52 7.92 6.13 -6.88
N THR A 53 8.32 5.89 -5.62
CA THR A 53 7.38 5.75 -4.49
C THR A 53 6.36 6.91 -4.39
N PRO A 54 6.75 8.21 -4.50
CA PRO A 54 5.77 9.30 -4.48
C PRO A 54 4.83 9.32 -5.71
N LEU A 55 5.35 8.96 -6.89
CA LEU A 55 4.58 8.93 -8.14
C LEU A 55 3.56 7.77 -8.14
N ASN A 56 3.98 6.58 -7.71
CA ASN A 56 3.09 5.42 -7.60
C ASN A 56 1.91 5.70 -6.67
N LEU A 57 2.13 6.45 -5.60
CA LEU A 57 1.06 6.92 -4.72
C LEU A 57 0.10 7.88 -5.43
N GLN A 58 0.61 8.81 -6.24
CA GLN A 58 -0.24 9.73 -7.01
C GLN A 58 -1.05 8.99 -8.07
N ILE A 59 -0.47 8.01 -8.75
CA ILE A 59 -1.16 7.15 -9.71
C ILE A 59 -2.30 6.39 -9.01
N ALA A 60 -2.02 5.75 -7.87
CA ALA A 60 -3.05 5.04 -7.10
C ALA A 60 -4.19 5.97 -6.67
N ARG A 61 -3.88 7.21 -6.25
CA ARG A 61 -4.90 8.22 -5.92
C ARG A 61 -5.74 8.62 -7.13
N ALA A 62 -5.13 8.77 -8.31
CA ALA A 62 -5.85 9.09 -9.54
C ALA A 62 -6.87 8.00 -9.88
N TYR A 63 -6.46 6.72 -9.84
CA TYR A 63 -7.37 5.59 -10.06
C TYR A 63 -8.53 5.58 -9.06
N LEU A 64 -8.25 5.77 -7.77
CA LEU A 64 -9.29 5.82 -6.74
C LEU A 64 -10.26 6.99 -6.96
N SER A 65 -9.76 8.17 -7.33
CA SER A 65 -10.60 9.35 -7.58
C SER A 65 -11.46 9.26 -8.85
N ALA A 66 -11.01 8.47 -9.84
CA ALA A 66 -11.77 8.25 -11.07
C ALA A 66 -13.00 7.37 -10.83
N ASP A 67 -12.91 6.39 -9.93
CA ASP A 67 -14.02 5.50 -9.55
C ASP A 67 -14.94 6.14 -8.50
N ASP A 68 -14.35 6.75 -7.46
CA ASP A 68 -15.07 7.46 -6.40
C ASP A 68 -14.48 8.87 -6.20
N PRO A 69 -15.05 9.90 -6.83
CA PRO A 69 -14.57 11.28 -6.70
C PRO A 69 -14.55 11.81 -5.27
N GLN A 70 -15.35 11.23 -4.36
CA GLN A 70 -15.44 11.63 -2.96
C GLN A 70 -14.49 10.83 -2.04
N ILE A 71 -13.72 9.88 -2.56
CA ILE A 71 -12.86 8.99 -1.77
C ILE A 71 -11.87 9.75 -0.90
N THR A 72 -11.41 10.91 -1.34
CA THR A 72 -10.46 11.77 -0.62
C THR A 72 -11.09 12.55 0.53
N MET A 73 -12.42 12.72 0.51
CA MET A 73 -13.19 13.49 1.49
C MET A 73 -13.83 12.60 2.56
N ARG A 74 -14.09 11.33 2.26
CA ARG A 74 -14.70 10.39 3.21
C ARG A 74 -13.71 10.04 4.32
N THR A 75 -14.24 10.01 5.53
CA THR A 75 -13.51 9.51 6.70
C THR A 75 -13.71 8.01 6.84
N TRP A 76 -12.81 7.34 7.56
CA TRP A 76 -13.02 5.94 7.92
C TRP A 76 -14.34 5.71 8.65
N ARG A 77 -14.77 6.68 9.48
CA ARG A 77 -16.07 6.67 10.16
C ARG A 77 -17.22 6.54 9.16
N TYR A 78 -17.23 7.38 8.12
CA TYR A 78 -18.26 7.35 7.07
C TYR A 78 -18.32 5.99 6.38
N ILE A 79 -17.16 5.44 6.00
CA ILE A 79 -17.07 4.12 5.33
C ILE A 79 -17.63 3.01 6.22
N VAL A 80 -17.23 2.97 7.50
CA VAL A 80 -17.72 1.96 8.45
C VAL A 80 -19.22 2.07 8.68
N ASP A 81 -19.76 3.29 8.76
CA ASP A 81 -21.20 3.52 8.91
C ASP A 81 -21.97 3.02 7.66
N GLU A 82 -21.46 3.25 6.45
CA GLU A 82 -22.03 2.68 5.22
C GLU A 82 -21.96 1.14 5.20
N ILE A 83 -20.85 0.54 5.64
CA ILE A 83 -20.73 -0.93 5.74
C ILE A 83 -21.77 -1.50 6.70
N ILE A 84 -21.99 -0.86 7.85
CA ILE A 84 -22.98 -1.31 8.85
C ILE A 84 -24.40 -1.31 8.27
N LYS A 85 -24.75 -0.35 7.41
CA LYS A 85 -26.05 -0.30 6.73
C LYS A 85 -26.28 -1.53 5.84
N LEU A 86 -25.20 -2.06 5.25
CA LEU A 86 -25.25 -3.25 4.39
C LEU A 86 -25.31 -4.58 5.16
N LYS A 87 -25.15 -4.57 6.49
CA LYS A 87 -25.21 -5.79 7.33
C LYS A 87 -26.56 -5.93 8.01
N THR A 88 -26.94 -7.18 8.30
CA THR A 88 -28.16 -7.52 9.03
C THR A 88 -27.88 -8.48 10.18
N GLY A 89 -28.83 -8.57 11.12
CA GLY A 89 -28.81 -9.54 12.21
C GLY A 89 -27.58 -9.45 13.13
N PRO A 90 -27.12 -10.58 13.70
CA PRO A 90 -26.00 -10.62 14.65
C PRO A 90 -24.69 -10.03 14.11
N THR A 91 -24.48 -10.12 12.79
CA THR A 91 -23.32 -9.53 12.11
C THR A 91 -23.35 -8.01 12.22
N GLN A 92 -24.50 -7.37 11.98
CA GLN A 92 -24.64 -5.92 12.13
C GLN A 92 -24.34 -5.48 13.58
N HIS A 93 -24.81 -6.23 14.57
CA HIS A 93 -24.53 -5.94 15.98
C HIS A 93 -23.02 -5.95 16.29
N ARG A 94 -22.29 -6.97 15.80
CA ARG A 94 -20.82 -7.05 15.95
C ARG A 94 -20.11 -5.87 15.31
N TRP A 95 -20.50 -5.48 14.09
CA TRP A 95 -19.93 -4.32 13.39
C TRP A 95 -20.20 -3.01 14.13
N ARG A 96 -21.39 -2.83 14.71
CA ARG A 96 -21.72 -1.66 15.54
C ARG A 96 -20.89 -1.61 16.82
N ALA A 97 -20.62 -2.75 17.45
CA ALA A 97 -19.76 -2.83 18.63
C ALA A 97 -18.30 -2.49 18.27
N ALA A 98 -17.77 -3.09 17.20
CA ALA A 98 -16.42 -2.80 16.71
C ALA A 98 -16.24 -1.32 16.34
N ALA A 99 -17.22 -0.72 15.65
CA ALA A 99 -17.16 0.70 15.28
C ALA A 99 -17.16 1.67 16.48
N LYS A 100 -17.51 1.19 17.68
CA LYS A 100 -17.44 1.98 18.93
C LYS A 100 -16.10 1.83 19.64
N ASP A 101 -15.31 0.81 19.35
CA ASP A 101 -14.03 0.52 20.00
C ASP A 101 -12.96 1.60 19.74
N ASP A 102 -12.39 2.14 20.81
CA ASP A 102 -11.49 3.30 20.83
C ASP A 102 -10.12 3.01 20.17
N ALA A 103 -9.80 1.74 19.97
CA ALA A 103 -8.64 1.29 19.19
C ALA A 103 -8.63 1.87 17.75
N ASP A 104 -9.81 2.23 17.22
CA ASP A 104 -9.96 2.84 15.89
C ASP A 104 -9.81 4.38 15.89
N GLY A 105 -9.68 5.02 17.07
CA GLY A 105 -9.72 6.47 17.24
C GLY A 105 -8.78 7.28 16.33
N LYS A 106 -7.60 6.73 16.01
CA LYS A 106 -6.61 7.37 15.13
C LYS A 106 -6.96 7.31 13.63
N LEU A 107 -7.78 6.33 13.22
CA LEU A 107 -8.22 6.17 11.83
C LEU A 107 -9.55 6.89 11.56
N ARG A 108 -10.40 7.07 12.57
CA ARG A 108 -11.73 7.68 12.46
C ARG A 108 -11.76 9.07 11.84
N PHE A 109 -10.69 9.86 12.04
CA PHE A 109 -10.58 11.24 11.52
C PHE A 109 -9.63 11.38 10.32
N ARG A 110 -8.95 10.29 9.93
CA ARG A 110 -8.10 10.30 8.74
C ARG A 110 -9.00 10.15 7.52
N THR A 111 -8.92 11.08 6.58
CA THR A 111 -9.56 10.89 5.27
C THR A 111 -8.75 9.87 4.47
N SER A 112 -9.41 9.02 3.68
CA SER A 112 -8.71 7.98 2.90
C SER A 112 -7.64 8.53 1.94
N GLY A 113 -7.69 9.82 1.61
CA GLY A 113 -6.70 10.50 0.77
C GLY A 113 -5.60 11.29 1.49
N SER A 114 -5.70 11.56 2.79
CA SER A 114 -4.82 12.56 3.44
C SER A 114 -3.57 12.00 4.09
N ASN A 115 -2.43 12.53 3.62
CA ASN A 115 -1.27 12.76 4.46
C ASN A 115 -1.35 14.21 4.93
N VAL A 116 -2.21 14.51 5.91
CA VAL A 116 -2.26 15.86 6.51
C VAL A 116 -2.23 15.71 8.01
N ARG A 117 -1.04 15.85 8.59
CA ARG A 117 -0.95 16.45 9.92
C ARG A 117 -1.23 17.93 9.70
N PRO A 118 -2.26 18.54 10.32
CA PRO A 118 -2.30 19.98 10.39
C PRO A 118 -1.07 20.41 11.21
N PHE A 119 -0.15 21.13 10.58
CA PHE A 119 0.77 21.99 11.31
C PHE A 119 -0.12 22.99 12.07
N HIS A 120 -0.29 22.80 13.38
CA HIS A 120 -0.65 23.92 14.24
C HIS A 120 0.60 24.78 14.33
N ALA A 121 0.62 25.87 13.56
CA ALA A 121 1.39 27.04 13.90
C ALA A 121 0.66 27.76 15.04
N MET A 122 1.27 27.74 16.23
CA MET A 122 1.14 28.76 17.27
C MET A 122 2.51 28.87 17.93
#